data_AF-A0A7C9PKW6-F1
#
_entry.id   AF-A0A7C9PKW6-F1
#
_cell.length_a   1.000
_cell.length_b   1.000
_cell.length_c   1.000
_cell.angle_alpha   90.00
_cell.angle_beta   90.00
_cell.angle_gamma   90.00
#
_symmetry.space_group_name_H-M   'P 1'
#
loop_
_entity.id
_entity.type
_entity.pdbx_description
1 polymer ?
#
loop_
_entity_poly.entity_id
_entity_poly.type
_entity_poly.pdbx_seq_one_letter_code
_entity_poly.pdbx_strand_id
1 'polypeptide(L)'
;MSTTLLGAAAIAKAAAPVIKDLYEGAKGTTRKALDRWATAGFPKKLARQLAEIDSVRTIWSPEKNVSLRSFYYPSKLRAPNDRSTKLDSITDLGEGSAVIQGIVGQGKSVLLRYLALQELLRPGNARLPVFLELRKVTKATPLRQAIYKSLSAYEISVDDSLFDYLASSGRIVLLLDGFDELETPLVRETTLELEHLGEQFPDLQVLVSSRPNNEVQKLSKFRVLEIAPLRPEDYSPFLQALSLSAVRIADIVHAIKASPSKVASLISTPLMLTLVVFVYQSEKQIPSDLPEFFERLFYTVFTRHDKLKAAFEREHHSGLSERKLQTLFEAFCFMSLQLGSSRTLSPAQFTEAFELAQDYIEGSRCKEIDFRKDITKVACLMLEEGVGDTTFLHKSIAEYHAAAFVKGSDDAFASRFYAEAAKSWAHWQEPGL
;
A
#
# COMPACT_ATOMS: atom_id res chain seq x y z
N MET A 1 25.13 -2.54 -7.47
CA MET A 1 25.06 -2.12 -8.89
C MET A 1 24.42 -0.74 -8.94
N SER A 2 24.99 0.19 -9.70
CA SER A 2 24.62 1.61 -9.75
C SER A 2 23.12 1.85 -9.92
N THR A 3 22.49 2.41 -8.89
CA THR A 3 21.11 2.88 -8.78
C THR A 3 20.91 4.17 -9.57
N THR A 4 21.01 4.06 -10.88
CA THR A 4 20.72 5.15 -11.81
C THR A 4 19.29 4.96 -12.31
N LEU A 5 18.47 6.03 -12.25
CA LEU A 5 17.23 6.15 -13.02
C LEU A 5 17.49 5.60 -14.42
N LEU A 6 16.66 4.66 -14.88
CA LEU A 6 16.87 4.10 -16.20
C LEU A 6 16.69 5.22 -17.22
N GLY A 7 17.79 5.58 -17.89
CA GLY A 7 17.74 6.58 -18.94
C GLY A 7 16.78 6.11 -20.04
N ALA A 8 16.06 7.05 -20.67
CA ALA A 8 15.09 6.74 -21.72
C ALA A 8 15.66 5.85 -22.84
N ALA A 9 16.96 5.92 -23.10
CA ALA A 9 17.66 5.07 -24.07
C ALA A 9 17.68 3.58 -23.69
N ALA A 10 17.85 3.24 -22.41
CA ALA A 10 17.84 1.86 -21.96
C ALA A 10 16.43 1.26 -21.99
N ILE A 11 15.41 2.07 -21.67
CA ILE A 11 14.00 1.70 -21.82
C ILE A 11 13.64 1.47 -23.29
N ALA A 12 14.10 2.37 -24.17
CA ALA A 12 13.90 2.23 -25.61
C ALA A 12 14.47 0.92 -26.15
N LYS A 13 15.72 0.60 -25.75
CA LYS A 13 16.39 -0.64 -26.14
C LYS A 13 15.64 -1.87 -25.64
N ALA A 14 15.10 -1.82 -24.42
CA ALA A 14 14.38 -2.92 -23.80
C ALA A 14 12.98 -3.14 -24.43
N ALA A 15 12.31 -2.06 -24.82
CA ALA A 15 10.98 -2.12 -25.44
C ALA A 15 11.01 -2.44 -26.94
N ALA A 16 12.09 -2.11 -27.65
CA ALA A 16 12.18 -2.28 -29.11
C ALA A 16 11.80 -3.68 -29.63
N PRO A 17 12.24 -4.80 -29.01
CA PRO A 17 11.81 -6.13 -29.43
C PRO A 17 10.30 -6.34 -29.30
N VAL A 18 9.70 -5.89 -28.20
CA VAL A 18 8.26 -6.02 -27.93
C VAL A 18 7.44 -5.25 -28.96
N ILE A 19 7.84 -4.02 -29.26
CA ILE A 19 7.18 -3.18 -30.26
C ILE A 19 7.31 -3.82 -31.65
N LYS A 20 8.50 -4.30 -32.00
CA LYS A 20 8.75 -4.94 -33.29
C LYS A 20 7.86 -6.17 -33.48
N ASP A 21 7.81 -7.04 -32.48
CA ASP A 21 7.01 -8.26 -32.55
C ASP A 21 5.51 -7.94 -32.63
N LEU A 22 5.04 -6.94 -31.88
CA LEU A 22 3.66 -6.43 -31.97
C LEU A 22 3.36 -5.79 -33.32
N TYR A 23 4.32 -5.13 -33.94
CA TYR A 23 4.15 -4.51 -35.26
C TYR A 23 4.10 -5.55 -36.39
N GLU A 24 4.99 -6.55 -36.34
CA GLU A 24 5.09 -7.60 -37.35
C GLU A 24 3.89 -8.55 -37.33
N GLY A 25 3.32 -8.83 -36.16
CA GLY A 25 2.12 -9.65 -36.01
C GLY A 25 0.81 -8.96 -36.44
N ALA A 26 0.81 -7.63 -36.55
CA ALA A 26 -0.40 -6.86 -36.83
C ALA A 26 -0.75 -6.82 -38.32
N LYS A 27 -2.06 -6.81 -38.63
CA LYS A 27 -2.59 -6.75 -40.01
C LYS A 27 -3.53 -5.55 -40.18
N GLY A 28 -3.71 -5.11 -41.42
CA GLY A 28 -4.73 -4.13 -41.80
C GLY A 28 -4.71 -2.83 -41.00
N THR A 29 -5.84 -2.48 -40.40
CA THR A 29 -6.05 -1.26 -39.59
C THR A 29 -5.26 -1.28 -38.28
N THR A 30 -5.13 -2.44 -37.62
CA THR A 30 -4.36 -2.62 -36.38
C THR A 30 -2.89 -2.24 -36.60
N ARG A 31 -2.31 -2.64 -37.73
CA ARG A 31 -0.92 -2.28 -38.07
C ARG A 31 -0.74 -0.77 -38.25
N LYS A 32 -1.71 -0.10 -38.88
CA LYS A 32 -1.70 1.36 -39.02
C LYS A 32 -1.79 2.09 -37.68
N ALA A 33 -2.55 1.54 -36.73
CA ALA A 33 -2.60 2.09 -35.37
C ALA A 33 -1.26 1.97 -34.63
N LEU A 34 -0.51 0.89 -34.91
CA LEU A 34 0.84 0.64 -34.37
C LEU A 34 1.97 1.37 -35.12
N ASP A 35 1.73 1.96 -36.30
CA ASP A 35 2.75 2.78 -36.98
C ASP A 35 3.22 3.92 -36.05
N ARG A 36 2.31 4.46 -35.21
CA ARG A 36 2.67 5.46 -34.18
C ARG A 36 3.63 4.90 -33.13
N TRP A 37 3.52 3.63 -32.78
CA TRP A 37 4.46 2.95 -31.88
C TRP A 37 5.85 2.74 -32.49
N ALA A 38 5.92 2.51 -33.80
CA ALA A 38 7.17 2.38 -34.53
C ALA A 38 7.91 3.73 -34.70
N THR A 39 7.22 4.87 -34.57
CA THR A 39 7.85 6.19 -34.60
C THR A 39 8.61 6.54 -33.31
N ALA A 40 9.57 7.46 -33.39
CA ALA A 40 10.54 7.80 -32.34
C ALA A 40 9.96 8.30 -30.99
N GLY A 41 8.64 8.54 -30.88
CA GLY A 41 7.98 9.07 -29.69
C GLY A 41 7.68 8.03 -28.60
N PHE A 42 7.32 6.81 -28.98
CA PHE A 42 6.90 5.75 -28.04
C PHE A 42 7.95 5.45 -26.97
N PRO A 43 9.23 5.22 -27.30
CA PRO A 43 10.23 4.88 -26.28
C PRO A 43 10.42 5.97 -25.22
N LYS A 44 10.32 7.24 -25.61
CA LYS A 44 10.45 8.38 -24.71
C LYS A 44 9.28 8.47 -23.72
N LYS A 45 8.06 8.16 -24.16
CA LYS A 45 6.87 8.19 -23.30
C LYS A 45 6.76 6.96 -22.41
N LEU A 46 7.08 5.77 -22.93
CA LEU A 46 7.23 4.58 -22.12
C LEU A 46 8.27 4.80 -21.02
N ALA A 47 9.38 5.45 -21.35
CA ALA A 47 10.38 5.83 -20.35
C ALA A 47 9.83 6.76 -19.27
N ARG A 48 8.98 7.72 -19.63
CA ARG A 48 8.31 8.59 -18.67
C ARG A 48 7.35 7.82 -17.77
N GLN A 49 6.53 6.93 -18.31
CA GLN A 49 5.59 6.12 -17.52
C GLN A 49 6.33 5.21 -16.53
N LEU A 50 7.40 4.54 -16.96
CA LEU A 50 8.22 3.75 -16.05
C LEU A 50 8.94 4.60 -15.00
N ALA A 51 9.37 5.81 -15.35
CA ALA A 51 9.93 6.74 -14.37
C ALA A 51 8.89 7.17 -13.32
N GLU A 52 7.62 7.35 -13.71
CA GLU A 52 6.51 7.61 -12.78
C GLU A 52 6.19 6.40 -11.88
N ILE A 53 6.35 5.18 -12.39
CA ILE A 53 6.23 3.94 -11.61
C ILE A 53 7.39 3.76 -10.62
N ASP A 54 8.62 4.03 -11.05
CA ASP A 54 9.86 3.93 -10.25
C ASP A 54 9.99 5.02 -9.19
N SER A 55 9.51 6.24 -9.47
CA SER A 55 9.61 7.37 -8.55
C SER A 55 8.50 7.34 -7.51
N VAL A 56 8.84 6.91 -6.28
CA VAL A 56 7.88 6.81 -5.18
C VAL A 56 8.31 7.62 -3.96
N ARG A 57 7.32 8.17 -3.25
CA ARG A 57 7.50 8.81 -1.93
C ARG A 57 7.22 7.76 -0.87
N THR A 58 8.16 7.55 0.05
CA THR A 58 8.04 6.54 1.11
C THR A 58 7.96 7.19 2.47
N ILE A 59 7.45 6.46 3.46
CA ILE A 59 7.49 6.92 4.86
C ILE A 59 8.93 7.10 5.36
N TRP A 60 9.87 6.28 4.86
CA TRP A 60 11.30 6.36 5.17
C TRP A 60 11.97 7.62 4.59
N SER A 61 11.52 8.09 3.43
CA SER A 61 12.05 9.26 2.74
C SER A 61 10.90 10.18 2.33
N PRO A 62 10.26 10.86 3.30
CA PRO A 62 9.08 11.66 3.04
C PRO A 62 9.40 12.95 2.31
N GLU A 63 10.64 13.44 2.27
CA GLU A 63 10.95 14.75 1.66
C GLU A 63 11.36 14.67 0.18
N LYS A 64 11.56 13.46 -0.36
CA LYS A 64 11.94 13.29 -1.76
C LYS A 64 11.36 12.02 -2.34
N ASN A 65 11.11 12.06 -3.64
CA ASN A 65 10.90 10.83 -4.37
C ASN A 65 12.21 10.06 -4.45
N VAL A 66 12.13 8.75 -4.22
CA VAL A 66 13.24 7.81 -4.33
C VAL A 66 12.91 6.78 -5.39
N SER A 67 13.94 6.31 -6.09
CA SER A 67 13.78 5.20 -7.04
C SER A 67 13.40 3.93 -6.27
N LEU A 68 12.32 3.28 -6.65
CA LEU A 68 11.83 2.03 -6.09
C LEU A 68 12.94 0.98 -6.04
N ARG A 69 13.73 0.89 -7.11
CA ARG A 69 14.84 -0.06 -7.23
C ARG A 69 15.98 0.17 -6.23
N SER A 70 16.07 1.37 -5.65
CA SER A 70 17.13 1.68 -4.69
C SER A 70 16.89 1.14 -3.29
N PHE A 71 15.63 0.84 -2.95
CA PHE A 71 15.25 0.39 -1.60
C PHE A 71 14.32 -0.83 -1.58
N TYR A 72 13.96 -1.38 -2.75
CA TYR A 72 13.06 -2.51 -2.81
C TYR A 72 13.67 -3.75 -2.14
N TYR A 73 12.92 -4.30 -1.18
CA TYR A 73 13.19 -5.62 -0.61
C TYR A 73 12.26 -6.65 -1.27
N PRO A 74 12.78 -7.72 -1.89
CA PRO A 74 11.97 -8.70 -2.59
C PRO A 74 10.92 -9.37 -1.70
N SER A 75 9.67 -9.27 -2.13
CA SER A 75 8.54 -9.93 -1.47
C SER A 75 8.61 -11.44 -1.68
N LYS A 76 8.17 -12.20 -0.68
CA LYS A 76 7.95 -13.64 -0.82
C LYS A 76 6.46 -13.88 -1.02
N LEU A 77 6.08 -14.72 -1.97
CA LEU A 77 4.70 -15.15 -2.18
C LEU A 77 4.52 -16.59 -1.74
N ARG A 78 3.31 -16.95 -1.29
CA ARG A 78 2.90 -18.34 -1.05
C ARG A 78 1.54 -18.59 -1.69
N ALA A 79 1.39 -19.73 -2.35
CA ALA A 79 0.07 -20.29 -2.62
C ALA A 79 -0.50 -20.91 -1.33
N PRO A 80 -1.82 -21.14 -1.24
CA PRO A 80 -2.40 -21.90 -0.15
C PRO A 80 -1.70 -23.26 0.00
N ASN A 81 -1.16 -23.53 1.20
CA ASN A 81 -0.41 -24.76 1.55
C ASN A 81 0.98 -24.93 0.92
N ASP A 82 1.56 -23.91 0.30
CA ASP A 82 2.91 -23.99 -0.27
C ASP A 82 3.97 -23.23 0.56
N ARG A 83 5.24 -23.54 0.34
CA ARG A 83 6.36 -22.76 0.87
C ARG A 83 6.40 -21.40 0.21
N SER A 84 6.84 -20.39 0.97
CA SER A 84 7.01 -19.07 0.40
C SER A 84 8.24 -19.01 -0.50
N THR A 85 8.08 -18.44 -1.69
CA THR A 85 9.15 -18.26 -2.68
C THR A 85 9.40 -16.78 -2.88
N LYS A 86 10.67 -16.41 -3.00
CA LYS A 86 11.07 -15.05 -3.33
C LYS A 86 10.62 -14.72 -4.75
N LEU A 87 10.03 -13.55 -4.94
CA LEU A 87 9.57 -13.10 -6.25
C LEU A 87 10.50 -12.02 -6.79
N ASP A 88 11.21 -12.33 -7.87
CA ASP A 88 12.11 -11.39 -8.54
C ASP A 88 11.52 -10.91 -9.88
N SER A 89 10.65 -11.69 -10.51
CA SER A 89 10.00 -11.37 -11.79
C SER A 89 8.60 -11.97 -11.92
N ILE A 90 7.81 -11.48 -12.88
CA ILE A 90 6.46 -12.01 -13.14
C ILE A 90 6.51 -13.47 -13.60
N THR A 91 7.57 -13.91 -14.30
CA THR A 91 7.66 -15.30 -14.76
C THR A 91 7.81 -16.30 -13.62
N ASP A 92 8.28 -15.85 -12.46
CA ASP A 92 8.37 -16.70 -11.26
C ASP A 92 6.97 -17.09 -10.76
N LEU A 93 5.93 -16.37 -11.18
CA LEU A 93 4.52 -16.72 -10.93
C LEU A 93 4.04 -17.87 -11.83
N GLY A 94 4.76 -18.18 -12.91
CA GLY A 94 4.30 -19.05 -13.99
C GLY A 94 3.25 -18.40 -14.89
N GLU A 95 2.61 -19.23 -15.70
CA GLU A 95 1.56 -18.80 -16.64
C GLU A 95 0.23 -18.50 -15.96
N GLY A 96 -0.60 -17.68 -16.61
CA GLY A 96 -1.93 -17.34 -16.13
C GLY A 96 -1.97 -16.23 -15.07
N SER A 97 -3.18 -15.71 -14.88
CA SER A 97 -3.46 -14.55 -14.04
C SER A 97 -3.46 -14.88 -12.55
N ALA A 98 -3.19 -13.86 -11.72
CA ALA A 98 -3.08 -14.03 -10.28
C ALA A 98 -3.61 -12.83 -9.49
N VAL A 99 -4.18 -13.12 -8.32
CA VAL A 99 -4.46 -12.13 -7.29
C VAL A 99 -3.31 -12.12 -6.30
N ILE A 100 -2.64 -10.98 -6.18
CA ILE A 100 -1.61 -10.71 -5.18
C ILE A 100 -2.30 -10.22 -3.90
N GLN A 101 -2.46 -11.12 -2.95
CA GLN A 101 -3.16 -10.88 -1.70
C GLN A 101 -2.22 -10.43 -0.58
N GLY A 102 -2.63 -9.44 0.21
CA GLY A 102 -1.89 -9.03 1.40
C GLY A 102 -2.61 -8.00 2.24
N ILE A 103 -2.29 -7.94 3.53
CA ILE A 103 -2.86 -6.95 4.45
C ILE A 103 -2.27 -5.54 4.24
N VAL A 104 -2.78 -4.58 5.00
CA VAL A 104 -2.24 -3.21 5.06
C VAL A 104 -0.75 -3.24 5.40
N GLY A 105 0.04 -2.41 4.70
CA GLY A 105 1.47 -2.28 4.97
C GLY A 105 2.35 -3.43 4.45
N GLN A 106 1.76 -4.46 3.83
CA GLN A 106 2.48 -5.63 3.31
C GLN A 106 3.31 -5.33 2.04
N GLY A 107 3.05 -4.19 1.38
CA GLY A 107 3.82 -3.75 0.21
C GLY A 107 3.24 -4.19 -1.15
N LYS A 108 1.94 -4.48 -1.25
CA LYS A 108 1.25 -4.86 -2.51
C LYS A 108 1.56 -3.91 -3.69
N SER A 109 1.29 -2.62 -3.53
CA SER A 109 1.55 -1.59 -4.56
C SER A 109 3.03 -1.48 -4.91
N VAL A 110 3.91 -1.57 -3.91
CA VAL A 110 5.36 -1.54 -4.07
C VAL A 110 5.82 -2.75 -4.91
N LEU A 111 5.26 -3.93 -4.64
CA LEU A 111 5.54 -5.15 -5.38
C LEU A 111 5.07 -5.06 -6.83
N LEU A 112 3.82 -4.65 -7.09
CA LEU A 112 3.32 -4.52 -8.47
C LEU A 112 4.13 -3.51 -9.28
N ARG A 113 4.47 -2.35 -8.70
CA ARG A 113 5.35 -1.36 -9.35
C ARG A 113 6.72 -1.96 -9.65
N TYR A 114 7.30 -2.73 -8.73
CA TYR A 114 8.58 -3.39 -8.96
C TYR A 114 8.49 -4.41 -10.10
N LEU A 115 7.45 -5.25 -10.13
CA LEU A 115 7.22 -6.22 -11.20
C LEU A 115 7.04 -5.56 -12.56
N ALA A 116 6.30 -4.44 -12.64
CA ALA A 116 6.16 -3.67 -13.87
C ALA A 116 7.52 -3.19 -14.39
N LEU A 117 8.39 -2.69 -13.51
CA LEU A 117 9.75 -2.26 -13.89
C LEU A 117 10.60 -3.44 -14.34
N GLN A 118 10.57 -4.57 -13.63
CA GLN A 118 11.39 -5.74 -13.97
C GLN A 118 10.97 -6.39 -15.29
N GLU A 119 9.67 -6.42 -15.59
CA GLU A 119 9.14 -7.06 -16.78
C GLU A 119 9.74 -6.48 -18.06
N LEU A 120 9.82 -5.15 -18.16
CA LEU A 120 10.39 -4.52 -19.34
C LEU A 120 11.91 -4.68 -19.40
N LEU A 121 12.59 -4.73 -18.25
CA LEU A 121 14.06 -4.78 -18.17
C LEU A 121 14.62 -6.18 -18.39
N ARG A 122 13.77 -7.19 -18.48
CA ARG A 122 14.16 -8.57 -18.70
C ARG A 122 14.76 -8.76 -20.10
N PRO A 123 15.96 -9.32 -20.23
CA PRO A 123 16.52 -9.69 -21.54
C PRO A 123 15.70 -10.80 -22.22
N GLY A 124 15.47 -10.66 -23.53
CA GLY A 124 15.06 -11.76 -24.43
C GLY A 124 13.56 -12.08 -24.50
N ASN A 125 12.75 -11.75 -23.49
CA ASN A 125 11.29 -11.97 -23.54
C ASN A 125 10.53 -10.95 -22.67
N ALA A 126 10.83 -9.66 -22.87
CA ALA A 126 10.10 -8.60 -22.20
C ALA A 126 8.65 -8.53 -22.74
N ARG A 127 7.71 -8.24 -21.85
CA ARG A 127 6.35 -7.81 -22.21
C ARG A 127 6.18 -6.34 -21.87
N LEU A 128 5.22 -5.69 -22.50
CA LEU A 128 4.85 -4.31 -22.18
C LEU A 128 3.98 -4.31 -20.90
N PRO A 129 4.46 -3.76 -19.77
CA PRO A 129 3.65 -3.64 -18.57
C PRO A 129 2.63 -2.50 -18.71
N VAL A 130 1.37 -2.79 -18.41
CA VAL A 130 0.29 -1.80 -18.29
C VAL A 130 -0.10 -1.74 -16.82
N PHE A 131 0.42 -0.72 -16.13
CA PHE A 131 0.12 -0.49 -14.71
C PHE A 131 -1.07 0.45 -14.56
N LEU A 132 -2.09 0.03 -13.81
CA LEU A 132 -3.29 0.80 -13.52
C LEU A 132 -3.62 0.71 -12.03
N GLU A 133 -3.75 1.86 -11.38
CA GLU A 133 -4.34 1.93 -10.03
C GLU A 133 -5.86 1.88 -10.16
N LEU A 134 -6.50 0.88 -9.57
CA LEU A 134 -7.93 0.60 -9.73
C LEU A 134 -8.84 1.68 -9.11
N ARG A 135 -8.32 2.49 -8.17
CA ARG A 135 -8.99 3.74 -7.72
C ARG A 135 -9.29 4.75 -8.85
N LYS A 136 -8.69 4.59 -10.04
CA LYS A 136 -8.97 5.42 -11.23
C LYS A 136 -10.17 4.91 -12.04
N VAL A 137 -10.67 3.71 -11.74
CA VAL A 137 -11.90 3.18 -12.34
C VAL A 137 -13.09 3.89 -11.72
N THR A 138 -13.97 4.41 -12.56
CA THR A 138 -15.16 5.17 -12.16
C THR A 138 -16.33 4.78 -13.05
N LYS A 139 -17.56 5.15 -12.70
CA LYS A 139 -18.71 4.95 -13.60
C LYS A 139 -18.52 5.58 -14.99
N ALA A 140 -17.85 6.73 -15.05
CA ALA A 140 -17.55 7.43 -16.29
C ALA A 140 -16.30 6.87 -17.01
N THR A 141 -15.55 5.97 -16.39
CA THR A 141 -14.36 5.32 -16.96
C THR A 141 -14.26 3.91 -16.39
N PRO A 142 -15.03 2.95 -16.94
CA PRO A 142 -14.95 1.53 -16.58
C PRO A 142 -13.54 0.95 -16.81
N LEU A 143 -13.28 -0.25 -16.31
CA LEU A 143 -11.95 -0.87 -16.32
C LEU A 143 -11.35 -0.88 -17.75
N ARG A 144 -12.11 -1.29 -18.76
CA ARG A 144 -11.65 -1.28 -20.17
C ARG A 144 -11.16 0.10 -20.61
N GLN A 145 -11.94 1.13 -20.34
CA GLN A 145 -11.58 2.50 -20.70
C GLN A 145 -10.40 3.02 -19.87
N ALA A 146 -10.27 2.60 -18.61
CA ALA A 146 -9.12 2.93 -17.77
C ALA A 146 -7.83 2.26 -18.30
N ILE A 147 -7.92 1.02 -18.78
CA ILE A 147 -6.84 0.32 -19.48
C ILE A 147 -6.50 1.07 -20.77
N TYR A 148 -7.51 1.49 -21.56
CA TYR A 148 -7.29 2.24 -22.78
C TYR A 148 -6.59 3.55 -22.50
N LYS A 149 -7.01 4.32 -21.49
CA LYS A 149 -6.32 5.54 -21.07
C LYS A 149 -4.87 5.28 -20.67
N SER A 150 -4.60 4.17 -19.98
CA SER A 150 -3.25 3.77 -19.58
C SER A 150 -2.38 3.41 -20.80
N LEU A 151 -2.95 2.73 -21.79
CA LEU A 151 -2.28 2.44 -23.06
C LEU A 151 -2.13 3.69 -23.95
N SER A 152 -3.11 4.59 -23.95
CA SER A 152 -3.10 5.86 -24.69
C SER A 152 -2.05 6.83 -24.15
N ALA A 153 -1.62 6.67 -22.89
CA ALA A 153 -0.45 7.38 -22.36
C ALA A 153 0.83 7.07 -23.19
N TYR A 154 0.83 5.98 -23.95
CA TYR A 154 1.84 5.64 -24.96
C TYR A 154 1.54 6.18 -26.38
N GLU A 155 0.68 7.20 -26.54
CA GLU A 155 0.29 7.84 -27.82
C GLU A 155 -0.51 6.97 -28.81
N ILE A 156 -1.22 6.01 -28.28
CA ILE A 156 -2.10 5.15 -29.06
C ILE A 156 -3.52 5.66 -28.93
N SER A 157 -4.27 5.70 -30.02
CA SER A 157 -5.72 5.65 -29.90
C SER A 157 -6.09 4.18 -29.83
N VAL A 158 -6.29 3.65 -28.62
CA VAL A 158 -6.73 2.26 -28.46
C VAL A 158 -8.23 2.20 -28.71
N ASP A 159 -8.61 1.36 -29.66
CA ASP A 159 -9.98 0.87 -29.83
C ASP A 159 -10.04 -0.62 -29.46
N ASP A 160 -11.24 -1.18 -29.48
CA ASP A 160 -11.46 -2.59 -29.11
C ASP A 160 -10.66 -3.55 -30.01
N SER A 161 -10.55 -3.26 -31.31
CA SER A 161 -9.83 -4.11 -32.25
C SER A 161 -8.33 -4.17 -31.94
N LEU A 162 -7.75 -3.04 -31.57
CA LEU A 162 -6.34 -2.97 -31.19
C LEU A 162 -6.12 -3.57 -29.80
N PHE A 163 -7.02 -3.33 -28.85
CA PHE A 163 -6.90 -3.94 -27.53
C PHE A 163 -6.97 -5.46 -27.62
N ASP A 164 -7.93 -6.03 -28.34
CA ASP A 164 -8.09 -7.47 -28.49
C ASP A 164 -6.84 -8.11 -29.14
N TYR A 165 -6.24 -7.41 -30.12
CA TYR A 165 -4.96 -7.82 -30.70
C TYR A 165 -3.83 -7.81 -29.66
N LEU A 166 -3.68 -6.72 -28.89
CA LEU A 166 -2.65 -6.60 -27.88
C LEU A 166 -2.82 -7.64 -26.78
N ALA A 167 -4.05 -7.85 -26.30
CA ALA A 167 -4.40 -8.84 -25.30
C ALA A 167 -4.12 -10.28 -25.77
N SER A 168 -4.43 -10.60 -27.04
CA SER A 168 -4.18 -11.92 -27.63
C SER A 168 -2.71 -12.17 -28.00
N SER A 169 -1.84 -11.15 -27.92
CA SER A 169 -0.45 -11.26 -28.41
C SER A 169 0.50 -11.99 -27.45
N GLY A 170 0.13 -12.12 -26.17
CA GLY A 170 1.04 -12.53 -25.10
C GLY A 170 2.19 -11.55 -24.83
N ARG A 171 2.18 -10.37 -25.46
CA ARG A 171 3.25 -9.35 -25.36
C ARG A 171 2.92 -8.19 -24.45
N ILE A 172 1.76 -8.21 -23.79
CA ILE A 172 1.40 -7.27 -22.75
C ILE A 172 1.12 -8.01 -21.44
N VAL A 173 1.28 -7.32 -20.32
CA VAL A 173 0.85 -7.79 -18.99
C VAL A 173 0.12 -6.67 -18.28
N LEU A 174 -1.03 -6.98 -17.66
CA LEU A 174 -1.78 -6.00 -16.88
C LEU A 174 -1.38 -6.11 -15.41
N LEU A 175 -1.05 -4.99 -14.79
CA LEU A 175 -0.79 -4.88 -13.35
C LEU A 175 -1.80 -3.90 -12.75
N LEU A 176 -2.82 -4.45 -12.10
CA LEU A 176 -3.98 -3.73 -11.59
C LEU A 176 -3.86 -3.62 -10.06
N ASP A 177 -3.56 -2.43 -9.57
CA ASP A 177 -3.26 -2.20 -8.16
C ASP A 177 -4.47 -1.69 -7.38
N GLY A 178 -4.81 -2.35 -6.27
CA GLY A 178 -5.80 -1.89 -5.31
C GLY A 178 -7.24 -2.21 -5.69
N PHE A 179 -7.58 -3.49 -5.94
CA PHE A 179 -8.97 -3.88 -6.18
C PHE A 179 -9.87 -3.53 -4.98
N ASP A 180 -9.32 -3.65 -3.77
CA ASP A 180 -9.98 -3.22 -2.55
C ASP A 180 -10.23 -1.71 -2.46
N GLU A 181 -9.74 -0.89 -3.41
CA GLU A 181 -9.96 0.57 -3.51
C GLU A 181 -11.10 0.96 -4.47
N LEU A 182 -11.81 -0.02 -5.05
CA LEU A 182 -12.94 0.22 -5.96
C LEU A 182 -14.19 0.69 -5.20
N GLU A 183 -14.97 1.59 -5.82
CA GLU A 183 -16.28 1.98 -5.28
C GLU A 183 -17.21 0.76 -5.29
N THR A 184 -17.99 0.56 -4.24
CA THR A 184 -18.93 -0.58 -4.11
C THR A 184 -19.77 -0.83 -5.38
N PRO A 185 -20.34 0.20 -6.06
CA PRO A 185 -21.10 -0.02 -7.29
C PRO A 185 -20.29 -0.60 -8.45
N LEU A 186 -18.96 -0.40 -8.45
CA LEU A 186 -18.05 -0.80 -9.52
C LEU A 186 -17.44 -2.19 -9.30
N VAL A 187 -17.48 -2.71 -8.07
CA VAL A 187 -16.87 -4.01 -7.71
C VAL A 187 -17.42 -5.13 -8.60
N ARG A 188 -18.75 -5.24 -8.74
CA ARG A 188 -19.37 -6.29 -9.55
C ARG A 188 -19.01 -6.19 -11.03
N GLU A 189 -19.13 -4.99 -11.60
CA GLU A 189 -18.83 -4.74 -13.01
C GLU A 189 -17.35 -5.04 -13.31
N THR A 190 -16.45 -4.54 -12.47
CA THR A 190 -15.00 -4.77 -12.61
C THR A 190 -14.64 -6.24 -12.47
N THR A 191 -15.28 -6.96 -11.53
CA THR A 191 -15.08 -8.42 -11.35
C THR A 191 -15.46 -9.19 -12.61
N LEU A 192 -16.65 -8.92 -13.16
CA LEU A 192 -17.12 -9.56 -14.39
C LEU A 192 -16.20 -9.25 -15.58
N GLU A 193 -15.68 -8.03 -15.67
CA GLU A 193 -14.76 -7.66 -16.73
C GLU A 193 -13.41 -8.37 -16.60
N LEU A 194 -12.87 -8.52 -15.37
CA LEU A 194 -11.66 -9.30 -15.11
C LEU A 194 -11.83 -10.77 -15.43
N GLU A 195 -12.99 -11.35 -15.11
CA GLU A 195 -13.33 -12.73 -15.47
C GLU A 195 -13.35 -12.89 -16.99
N HIS A 196 -14.03 -11.98 -17.69
CA HIS A 196 -14.09 -11.97 -19.15
C HIS A 196 -12.71 -11.82 -19.80
N LEU A 197 -11.83 -10.95 -19.29
CA LEU A 197 -10.46 -10.82 -19.78
C LEU A 197 -9.68 -12.14 -19.63
N GLY A 198 -9.81 -12.82 -18.49
CA GLY A 198 -9.14 -14.10 -18.24
C GLY A 198 -9.69 -15.26 -19.06
N GLU A 199 -10.96 -15.20 -19.48
CA GLU A 199 -11.59 -16.21 -20.35
C GLU A 199 -11.29 -15.96 -21.83
N GLN A 200 -11.38 -14.71 -22.28
CA GLN A 200 -11.24 -14.33 -23.68
C GLN A 200 -9.77 -14.34 -24.13
N PHE A 201 -8.83 -13.98 -23.25
CA PHE A 201 -7.42 -13.82 -23.59
C PHE A 201 -6.52 -14.69 -22.69
N PRO A 202 -6.38 -16.00 -22.97
CA PRO A 202 -5.54 -16.90 -22.16
C PRO A 202 -4.06 -16.50 -22.08
N ASP A 203 -3.55 -15.85 -23.13
CA ASP A 203 -2.17 -15.35 -23.20
C ASP A 203 -1.97 -14.01 -22.47
N LEU A 204 -3.05 -13.34 -22.09
CA LEU A 204 -3.00 -12.10 -21.31
C LEU A 204 -2.84 -12.42 -19.83
N GLN A 205 -1.63 -12.21 -19.32
CA GLN A 205 -1.42 -12.30 -17.87
C GLN A 205 -1.94 -11.02 -17.18
N VAL A 206 -2.80 -11.21 -16.19
CA VAL A 206 -3.35 -10.14 -15.36
C VAL A 206 -2.95 -10.38 -13.90
N LEU A 207 -2.25 -9.42 -13.31
CA LEU A 207 -1.94 -9.40 -11.88
C LEU A 207 -2.83 -8.35 -11.20
N VAL A 208 -3.65 -8.77 -10.25
CA VAL A 208 -4.51 -7.87 -9.48
C VAL A 208 -4.08 -7.86 -8.03
N SER A 209 -3.77 -6.71 -7.44
CA SER A 209 -3.50 -6.64 -6.01
C SER A 209 -4.80 -6.41 -5.24
N SER A 210 -4.95 -7.09 -4.11
CA SER A 210 -6.13 -6.93 -3.25
C SER A 210 -5.86 -7.34 -1.81
N ARG A 211 -6.68 -6.87 -0.88
CA ARG A 211 -6.77 -7.42 0.48
C ARG A 211 -7.63 -8.69 0.49
N PRO A 212 -7.47 -9.57 1.48
CA PRO A 212 -8.30 -10.77 1.60
C PRO A 212 -9.80 -10.46 1.58
N ASN A 213 -10.61 -11.47 1.25
CA ASN A 213 -12.08 -11.44 1.32
C ASN A 213 -12.78 -10.45 0.36
N ASN A 214 -12.18 -10.14 -0.80
CA ASN A 214 -12.84 -9.40 -1.87
C ASN A 214 -13.37 -10.35 -2.96
N GLU A 215 -14.17 -9.82 -3.89
CA GLU A 215 -14.74 -10.62 -4.99
C GLU A 215 -13.67 -11.15 -5.95
N VAL A 216 -12.57 -10.42 -6.15
CA VAL A 216 -11.50 -10.80 -7.08
C VAL A 216 -10.80 -12.12 -6.70
N GLN A 217 -10.77 -12.49 -5.42
CA GLN A 217 -10.23 -13.77 -4.95
C GLN A 217 -11.06 -14.97 -5.41
N LYS A 218 -12.33 -14.77 -5.80
CA LYS A 218 -13.24 -15.83 -6.21
C LYS A 218 -13.15 -16.12 -7.71
N LEU A 219 -12.40 -15.33 -8.48
CA LEU A 219 -12.27 -15.51 -9.91
C LEU A 219 -11.56 -16.83 -10.24
N SER A 220 -12.26 -17.70 -10.97
CA SER A 220 -11.78 -19.06 -11.28
C SER A 220 -10.48 -19.10 -12.10
N LYS A 221 -10.25 -18.07 -12.93
CA LYS A 221 -9.06 -17.94 -13.78
C LYS A 221 -7.85 -17.30 -13.07
N PHE A 222 -8.01 -16.88 -11.81
CA PHE A 222 -6.98 -16.17 -11.07
C PHE A 222 -6.52 -16.99 -9.88
N ARG A 223 -5.23 -17.29 -9.83
CA ARG A 223 -4.63 -17.94 -8.66
C ARG A 223 -4.45 -16.92 -7.55
N VAL A 224 -4.87 -17.23 -6.33
CA VAL A 224 -4.61 -16.36 -5.17
C VAL A 224 -3.23 -16.67 -4.61
N LEU A 225 -2.36 -15.66 -4.60
CA LEU A 225 -0.99 -15.72 -4.07
C LEU A 225 -0.85 -14.70 -2.95
N GLU A 226 -0.55 -15.17 -1.74
CA GLU A 226 -0.43 -14.32 -0.56
C GLU A 226 1.01 -13.84 -0.39
N ILE A 227 1.20 -12.53 -0.15
CA ILE A 227 2.49 -12.00 0.28
C ILE A 227 2.76 -12.50 1.70
N ALA A 228 3.83 -13.28 1.86
CA ALA A 228 4.23 -13.83 3.14
C ALA A 228 4.66 -12.70 4.11
N PRO A 229 4.38 -12.86 5.42
CA PRO A 229 4.86 -11.93 6.43
C PRO A 229 6.40 -11.93 6.50
N LEU A 230 6.97 -10.80 6.89
CA LEU A 230 8.38 -10.72 7.24
C LEU A 230 8.67 -11.61 8.45
N ARG A 231 9.83 -12.26 8.41
CA ARG A 231 10.35 -13.07 9.50
C ARG A 231 11.71 -12.52 9.97
N PRO A 232 12.23 -12.95 11.13
CA PRO A 232 13.51 -12.44 11.65
C PRO A 232 14.68 -12.50 10.65
N GLU A 233 14.72 -13.52 9.78
CA GLU A 233 15.69 -13.63 8.70
C GLU A 233 15.60 -12.52 7.64
N ASP A 234 14.44 -11.89 7.50
CA ASP A 234 14.19 -10.80 6.55
C ASP A 234 14.63 -9.43 7.07
N TYR A 235 14.81 -9.27 8.38
CA TYR A 235 15.02 -7.95 8.98
C TYR A 235 16.34 -7.31 8.54
N SER A 236 17.46 -8.02 8.63
CA SER A 236 18.75 -7.43 8.24
C SER A 236 18.82 -7.06 6.76
N PRO A 237 18.42 -7.95 5.81
CA PRO A 237 18.35 -7.61 4.39
C PRO A 237 17.39 -6.45 4.08
N PHE A 238 16.22 -6.40 4.74
CA PHE A 238 15.26 -5.30 4.57
C PHE A 238 15.85 -3.96 5.03
N LEU A 239 16.47 -3.92 6.22
CA LEU A 239 17.09 -2.71 6.75
C LEU A 239 18.30 -2.26 5.91
N GLN A 240 19.02 -3.21 5.31
CA GLN A 240 20.06 -2.89 4.34
C GLN A 240 19.49 -2.21 3.09
N ALA A 241 18.33 -2.66 2.59
CA ALA A 241 17.64 -2.02 1.47
C ALA A 241 17.20 -0.58 1.81
N LEU A 242 16.86 -0.30 3.08
CA LEU A 242 16.62 1.06 3.57
C LEU A 242 17.90 1.90 3.75
N SER A 243 19.06 1.39 3.34
CA SER A 243 20.37 2.04 3.42
C SER A 243 20.84 2.35 4.86
N LEU A 244 20.49 1.51 5.84
CA LEU A 244 21.07 1.61 7.18
C LEU A 244 22.49 1.03 7.21
N SER A 245 23.34 1.56 8.10
CA SER A 245 24.69 1.02 8.32
C SER A 245 24.65 -0.32 9.05
N ALA A 246 25.62 -1.19 8.79
CA ALA A 246 25.70 -2.53 9.39
C ALA A 246 25.65 -2.49 10.93
N VAL A 247 26.30 -1.52 11.56
CA VAL A 247 26.27 -1.32 13.01
C VAL A 247 24.84 -1.07 13.50
N ARG A 248 24.12 -0.12 12.87
CA ARG A 248 22.73 0.18 13.23
C ARG A 248 21.79 -1.00 13.00
N ILE A 249 22.01 -1.75 11.92
CA ILE A 249 21.23 -2.96 11.63
C ILE A 249 21.41 -3.98 12.76
N ALA A 250 22.65 -4.24 13.17
CA ALA A 250 22.94 -5.15 14.28
C ALA A 250 22.27 -4.70 15.57
N ASP A 251 22.36 -3.41 15.91
CA ASP A 251 21.76 -2.84 17.11
C ASP A 251 20.22 -2.98 17.11
N ILE A 252 19.55 -2.64 16.00
CA ILE A 252 18.09 -2.75 15.85
C ILE A 252 17.65 -4.21 15.94
N VAL A 253 18.32 -5.11 15.23
CA VAL A 253 17.96 -6.54 15.23
C VAL A 253 18.19 -7.15 16.61
N HIS A 254 19.23 -6.75 17.33
CA HIS A 254 19.44 -7.15 18.71
C HIS A 254 18.32 -6.63 19.62
N ALA A 255 17.95 -5.36 19.49
CA ALA A 255 16.87 -4.76 20.26
C ALA A 255 15.52 -5.46 20.00
N ILE A 256 15.22 -5.84 18.75
CA ILE A 256 13.99 -6.59 18.41
C ILE A 256 14.01 -7.99 19.04
N LYS A 257 15.17 -8.65 19.08
CA LYS A 257 15.28 -9.99 19.72
C LYS A 257 15.17 -9.92 21.24
N ALA A 258 15.62 -8.83 21.85
CA ALA A 258 15.55 -8.59 23.28
C ALA A 258 14.19 -8.07 23.74
N SER A 259 13.34 -7.59 22.82
CA SER A 259 12.01 -7.08 23.17
C SER A 259 11.02 -8.21 23.46
N PRO A 260 9.99 -7.97 24.28
CA PRO A 260 8.99 -8.99 24.59
C PRO A 260 8.21 -9.45 23.34
N SER A 261 7.78 -10.72 23.36
CA SER A 261 7.17 -11.41 22.21
C SER A 261 5.98 -10.65 21.60
N LYS A 262 5.22 -9.93 22.43
CA LYS A 262 4.07 -9.11 22.01
C LYS A 262 4.49 -8.04 20.97
N VAL A 263 5.61 -7.34 21.18
CA VAL A 263 6.09 -6.33 20.22
C VAL A 263 6.71 -6.99 18.98
N ALA A 264 7.50 -8.05 19.16
CA ALA A 264 8.10 -8.78 18.05
C ALA A 264 7.05 -9.35 17.08
N SER A 265 5.90 -9.82 17.59
CA SER A 265 4.80 -10.33 16.76
C SER A 265 4.13 -9.29 15.85
N LEU A 266 4.28 -7.99 16.16
CA LEU A 266 3.78 -6.91 15.28
C LEU A 266 4.60 -6.81 13.99
N ILE A 267 5.87 -7.21 14.03
CA ILE A 267 6.87 -6.98 12.97
C ILE A 267 6.77 -8.03 11.87
N SER A 268 5.58 -8.10 11.26
CA SER A 268 5.23 -9.02 10.18
C SER A 268 5.06 -8.31 8.83
N THR A 269 5.03 -6.97 8.82
CA THR A 269 4.88 -6.16 7.60
C THR A 269 6.06 -5.20 7.42
N PRO A 270 6.44 -4.89 6.16
CA PRO A 270 7.43 -3.85 5.85
C PRO A 270 7.15 -2.50 6.52
N LEU A 271 5.88 -2.09 6.54
CA LEU A 271 5.49 -0.83 7.18
C LEU A 271 5.74 -0.87 8.70
N MET A 272 5.35 -1.95 9.39
CA MET A 272 5.57 -2.06 10.84
C MET A 272 7.06 -2.12 11.19
N LEU A 273 7.87 -2.87 10.45
CA LEU A 273 9.32 -2.89 10.66
C LEU A 273 9.92 -1.49 10.47
N THR A 274 9.45 -0.72 9.49
CA THR A 274 9.89 0.66 9.29
C THR A 274 9.52 1.57 10.47
N LEU A 275 8.32 1.41 11.04
CA LEU A 275 7.89 2.17 12.22
C LEU A 275 8.69 1.81 13.48
N VAL A 276 9.00 0.53 13.69
CA VAL A 276 9.86 0.10 14.81
C VAL A 276 11.25 0.72 14.70
N VAL A 277 11.81 0.80 13.48
CA VAL A 277 13.09 1.48 13.25
C VAL A 277 12.98 2.96 13.61
N PHE A 278 11.85 3.61 13.35
CA PHE A 278 11.65 5.00 13.73
C PHE A 278 11.67 5.19 15.23
N VAL A 279 10.89 4.39 15.97
CA VAL A 279 10.86 4.43 17.43
C VAL A 279 12.26 4.19 18.00
N TYR A 280 12.95 3.16 17.52
CA TYR A 280 14.32 2.86 17.97
C TYR A 280 15.30 4.01 17.69
N GLN A 281 15.17 4.70 16.54
CA GLN A 281 16.04 5.83 16.22
C GLN A 281 15.82 7.03 17.14
N SER A 282 14.59 7.24 17.60
CA SER A 282 14.22 8.28 18.59
C SER A 282 14.68 7.90 19.99
N GLU A 283 14.23 6.74 20.49
CA GLU A 283 14.31 6.36 21.90
C GLU A 283 15.58 5.58 22.27
N LYS A 284 16.35 5.10 21.28
CA LYS A 284 17.52 4.19 21.45
C LYS A 284 17.21 2.83 22.09
N GLN A 285 15.94 2.57 22.38
CA GLN A 285 15.43 1.29 22.87
C GLN A 285 14.08 0.98 22.21
N ILE A 286 13.70 -0.29 22.18
CA ILE A 286 12.35 -0.70 21.80
C ILE A 286 11.57 -0.89 23.10
N PRO A 287 10.44 -0.18 23.29
CA PRO A 287 9.59 -0.35 24.47
C PRO A 287 9.24 -1.81 24.75
N SER A 288 9.18 -2.16 26.03
CA SER A 288 8.97 -3.55 26.47
C SER A 288 7.50 -3.99 26.39
N ASP A 289 6.56 -3.05 26.35
CA ASP A 289 5.15 -3.37 26.20
C ASP A 289 4.50 -2.64 25.03
N LEU A 290 3.34 -3.16 24.61
CA LEU A 290 2.57 -2.63 23.49
C LEU A 290 2.07 -1.21 23.74
N PRO A 291 1.51 -0.88 24.92
CA PRO A 291 1.09 0.48 25.23
C PRO A 291 2.21 1.51 25.07
N GLU A 292 3.35 1.28 25.71
CA GLU A 292 4.50 2.19 25.61
C GLU A 292 5.01 2.26 24.17
N PHE A 293 5.03 1.14 23.42
CA PHE A 293 5.38 1.18 22.00
C PHE A 293 4.49 2.13 21.19
N PHE A 294 3.17 2.05 21.33
CA PHE A 294 2.25 2.92 20.59
C PHE A 294 2.31 4.38 21.06
N GLU A 295 2.52 4.61 22.35
CA GLU A 295 2.79 5.93 22.89
C GLU A 295 4.00 6.58 22.20
N ARG A 296 5.15 5.89 22.24
CA ARG A 296 6.40 6.36 21.63
C ARG A 296 6.27 6.48 20.13
N LEU A 297 5.55 5.57 19.48
CA LEU A 297 5.29 5.62 18.05
C LEU A 297 4.54 6.89 17.67
N PHE A 298 3.45 7.21 18.37
CA PHE A 298 2.67 8.41 18.13
C PHE A 298 3.55 9.66 18.20
N TYR A 299 4.29 9.83 19.30
CA TYR A 299 5.23 10.94 19.44
C TYR A 299 6.29 10.94 18.35
N THR A 300 6.87 9.79 18.01
CA THR A 300 7.94 9.71 17.01
C THR A 300 7.45 10.12 15.63
N VAL A 301 6.28 9.65 15.18
CA VAL A 301 5.80 9.96 13.83
C VAL A 301 5.41 11.44 13.71
N PHE A 302 4.83 12.05 14.74
CA PHE A 302 4.49 13.47 14.70
C PHE A 302 5.71 14.39 14.90
N THR A 303 6.60 14.10 15.86
CA THR A 303 7.77 14.96 16.16
C THR A 303 8.92 14.84 15.15
N ARG A 304 9.12 13.66 14.55
CA ARG A 304 10.25 13.42 13.62
C ARG A 304 10.06 14.16 12.29
N HIS A 305 8.81 14.34 11.85
CA HIS A 305 8.53 15.11 10.63
C HIS A 305 8.96 16.59 10.76
N ASP A 306 9.13 17.10 11.98
CA ASP A 306 9.58 18.47 12.23
C ASP A 306 11.09 18.59 12.43
N LYS A 307 11.73 17.68 13.18
CA LYS A 307 13.18 17.74 13.44
C LYS A 307 14.06 17.54 12.19
N LEU A 308 13.55 16.93 11.12
CA LEU A 308 14.26 16.78 9.84
C LEU A 308 14.21 18.04 8.95
N LYS A 309 13.44 19.06 9.34
CA LYS A 309 13.34 20.34 8.63
C LYS A 309 14.10 21.41 9.40
N ALA A 310 15.35 21.65 9.03
CA ALA A 310 16.18 22.70 9.63
C ALA A 310 15.71 24.15 9.33
N ALA A 311 14.49 24.40 8.86
CA ALA A 311 14.02 25.76 8.51
C ALA A 311 12.49 25.96 8.37
N PHE A 312 11.64 24.94 8.54
CA PHE A 312 10.19 25.10 8.36
C PHE A 312 9.43 24.20 9.32
N GLU A 313 8.81 24.76 10.37
CA GLU A 313 7.72 24.09 11.08
C GLU A 313 6.61 23.84 10.05
N ARG A 314 6.30 22.57 9.75
CA ARG A 314 5.04 22.32 9.04
C ARG A 314 3.98 22.34 10.13
N GLU A 315 3.08 23.31 10.07
CA GLU A 315 1.82 23.18 10.78
C GLU A 315 1.15 21.87 10.34
N HIS A 316 0.67 21.08 11.31
CA HIS A 316 -0.20 19.94 11.05
C HIS A 316 -1.37 20.38 10.16
N HIS A 317 -1.91 19.49 9.33
CA HIS A 317 -3.03 19.85 8.45
C HIS A 317 -4.20 20.43 9.25
N SER A 318 -4.46 19.87 10.44
CA SER A 318 -5.49 20.33 11.36
C SER A 318 -5.21 21.69 12.03
N GLY A 319 -3.97 22.18 11.99
CA GLY A 319 -3.52 23.36 12.74
C GLY A 319 -3.46 23.16 14.27
N LEU A 320 -3.71 21.93 14.76
CA LEU A 320 -3.64 21.61 16.18
C LEU A 320 -2.19 21.40 16.63
N SER A 321 -1.89 21.70 17.89
CA SER A 321 -0.62 21.27 18.49
C SER A 321 -0.57 19.75 18.64
N GLU A 322 0.63 19.17 18.68
CA GLU A 322 0.83 17.72 18.86
C GLU A 322 0.01 17.16 20.03
N ARG A 323 0.02 17.85 21.18
CA ARG A 323 -0.76 17.47 22.36
C ARG A 323 -2.27 17.45 22.08
N LYS A 324 -2.78 18.46 21.38
CA LYS A 324 -4.22 18.56 21.07
C LYS A 324 -4.63 17.51 20.05
N LEU A 325 -3.81 17.28 19.04
CA LEU A 325 -4.02 16.23 18.04
C LEU A 325 -4.00 14.84 18.67
N GLN A 326 -3.08 14.59 19.61
CA GLN A 326 -3.05 13.36 20.39
C GLN A 326 -4.34 13.15 21.18
N THR A 327 -4.77 14.13 21.97
CA THR A 327 -6.00 14.00 22.77
C THR A 327 -7.25 13.82 21.90
N LEU A 328 -7.29 14.47 20.73
CA LEU A 328 -8.37 14.28 19.77
C LEU A 328 -8.34 12.88 19.16
N PHE A 329 -7.16 12.35 18.82
CA PHE A 329 -7.00 11.00 18.29
C PHE A 329 -7.35 9.92 19.32
N GLU A 330 -7.00 10.12 20.58
CA GLU A 330 -7.37 9.25 21.70
C GLU A 330 -8.90 9.20 21.88
N ALA A 331 -9.56 10.37 21.90
CA ALA A 331 -11.01 10.45 21.94
C ALA A 331 -11.65 9.80 20.70
N PHE A 332 -11.12 10.07 19.50
CA PHE A 332 -11.58 9.45 18.25
C PHE A 332 -11.51 7.92 18.31
N CYS A 333 -10.40 7.37 18.79
CA CYS A 333 -10.25 5.92 18.95
C CYS A 333 -11.28 5.36 19.92
N PHE A 334 -11.50 6.02 21.07
CA PHE A 334 -12.52 5.62 22.02
C PHE A 334 -13.93 5.63 21.41
N MET A 335 -14.33 6.72 20.76
CA MET A 335 -15.65 6.84 20.13
C MET A 335 -15.83 5.80 19.02
N SER A 336 -14.80 5.57 18.20
CA SER A 336 -14.86 4.56 17.13
C SER A 336 -15.15 3.16 17.67
N LEU A 337 -14.52 2.78 18.79
CA LEU A 337 -14.74 1.48 19.44
C LEU A 337 -16.12 1.40 20.10
N GLN A 338 -16.60 2.48 20.71
CA GLN A 338 -17.96 2.53 21.28
C GLN A 338 -19.04 2.34 20.21
N LEU A 339 -18.82 2.88 19.00
CA LEU A 339 -19.70 2.68 17.84
C LEU A 339 -19.60 1.26 17.25
N GLY A 340 -18.82 0.35 17.86
CA GLY A 340 -18.63 -1.01 17.38
C GLY A 340 -17.78 -1.10 16.12
N SER A 341 -16.99 -0.07 15.82
CA SER A 341 -16.10 -0.09 14.66
C SER A 341 -15.03 -1.16 14.84
N SER A 342 -14.77 -1.88 13.75
CA SER A 342 -13.66 -2.83 13.69
C SER A 342 -12.33 -2.10 13.47
N ARG A 343 -11.31 -2.81 12.97
CA ARG A 343 -10.07 -2.18 12.49
C ARG A 343 -10.30 -1.19 11.34
N THR A 344 -11.36 -1.37 10.56
CA THR A 344 -11.73 -0.53 9.41
C THR A 344 -13.01 0.26 9.74
N LEU A 345 -12.99 1.55 9.42
CA LEU A 345 -14.10 2.49 9.58
C LEU A 345 -14.58 2.95 8.21
N SER A 346 -15.89 2.87 7.99
CA SER A 346 -16.54 3.53 6.85
C SER A 346 -16.47 5.07 6.95
N PRO A 347 -16.71 5.83 5.87
CA PRO A 347 -16.78 7.28 5.94
C PRO A 347 -17.73 7.79 7.03
N ALA A 348 -18.94 7.21 7.11
CA ALA A 348 -19.93 7.60 8.10
C ALA A 348 -19.46 7.35 9.54
N GLN A 349 -18.88 6.18 9.80
CA GLN A 349 -18.32 5.85 11.12
C GLN A 349 -17.13 6.76 11.48
N PHE A 350 -16.29 7.10 10.50
CA PHE A 350 -15.18 8.02 10.70
C PHE A 350 -15.69 9.42 11.07
N THR A 351 -16.64 9.95 10.30
CA THR A 351 -17.26 11.26 10.57
C THR A 351 -17.94 11.27 11.94
N GLU A 352 -18.77 10.28 12.25
CA GLU A 352 -19.48 10.19 13.53
C GLU A 352 -18.51 10.11 14.71
N ALA A 353 -17.49 9.25 14.64
CA ALA A 353 -16.46 9.15 15.68
C ALA A 353 -15.67 10.47 15.83
N PHE A 354 -15.39 11.16 14.73
CA PHE A 354 -14.68 12.43 14.72
C PHE A 354 -15.51 13.56 15.35
N GLU A 355 -16.79 13.67 15.00
CA GLU A 355 -17.70 14.68 15.55
C GLU A 355 -17.85 14.49 17.06
N LEU A 356 -18.12 13.27 17.52
CA LEU A 356 -18.20 12.95 18.96
C LEU A 356 -16.91 13.26 19.71
N ALA A 357 -15.75 12.96 19.11
CA ALA A 357 -14.46 13.24 19.71
C ALA A 357 -14.16 14.74 19.78
N GLN A 358 -14.49 15.49 18.73
CA GLN A 358 -14.28 16.94 18.68
C GLN A 358 -15.17 17.69 19.68
N ASP A 359 -16.41 17.25 19.85
CA ASP A 359 -17.34 17.83 20.82
C ASP A 359 -16.87 17.60 22.27
N TYR A 360 -16.20 16.47 22.53
CA TYR A 360 -15.68 16.16 23.86
C TYR A 360 -14.37 16.91 24.19
N ILE A 361 -13.47 17.06 23.21
CA ILE A 361 -12.16 17.67 23.45
C ILE A 361 -12.19 19.18 23.20
N GLU A 362 -12.24 19.96 24.28
CA GLU A 362 -12.20 21.42 24.20
C GLU A 362 -10.97 21.96 23.44
N GLY A 363 -11.17 22.94 22.56
CA GLY A 363 -10.11 23.57 21.79
C GLY A 363 -9.44 22.66 20.74
N SER A 364 -10.11 21.59 20.33
CA SER A 364 -9.66 20.68 19.25
C SER A 364 -10.34 20.92 17.90
N ARG A 365 -11.07 22.02 17.74
CA ARG A 365 -11.84 22.31 16.53
C ARG A 365 -10.94 22.36 15.30
N CYS A 366 -11.16 21.42 14.38
CA CYS A 366 -10.51 21.34 13.08
C CYS A 366 -11.46 20.69 12.07
N LYS A 367 -11.09 20.69 10.79
CA LYS A 367 -11.88 19.99 9.77
C LYS A 367 -11.55 18.49 9.77
N GLU A 368 -12.57 17.64 9.61
CA GLU A 368 -12.41 16.19 9.54
C GLU A 368 -11.34 15.79 8.51
N ILE A 369 -11.39 16.38 7.32
CA ILE A 369 -10.45 16.09 6.23
C ILE A 369 -8.99 16.37 6.60
N ASP A 370 -8.76 17.36 7.46
CA ASP A 370 -7.42 17.79 7.86
C ASP A 370 -6.90 16.89 9.00
N PHE A 371 -7.74 16.58 10.00
CA PHE A 371 -7.44 15.54 10.99
C PHE A 371 -7.13 14.19 10.32
N ARG A 372 -7.97 13.78 9.37
CA ARG A 372 -7.79 12.53 8.62
C ARG A 372 -6.47 12.49 7.87
N LYS A 373 -6.04 13.61 7.26
CA LYS A 373 -4.72 13.70 6.61
C LYS A 373 -3.57 13.60 7.61
N ASP A 374 -3.69 14.21 8.78
CA ASP A 374 -2.68 14.09 9.83
C ASP A 374 -2.51 12.62 10.26
N ILE A 375 -3.61 11.90 10.50
CA ILE A 375 -3.55 10.49 10.91
C ILE A 375 -3.08 9.56 9.77
N THR A 376 -3.50 9.81 8.53
CA THR A 376 -3.26 8.88 7.41
C THR A 376 -2.00 9.16 6.60
N LYS A 377 -1.68 10.44 6.35
CA LYS A 377 -0.57 10.86 5.48
C LYS A 377 0.67 11.26 6.26
N VAL A 378 0.51 11.78 7.48
CA VAL A 378 1.63 12.16 8.35
C VAL A 378 1.99 11.00 9.28
N ALA A 379 1.06 10.58 10.13
CA ALA A 379 1.35 9.55 11.14
C ALA A 379 1.40 8.12 10.57
N CYS A 380 0.62 7.88 9.51
CA CYS A 380 0.36 6.54 8.94
C CYS A 380 -0.11 5.51 9.98
N LEU A 381 -0.77 5.99 11.05
CA LEU A 381 -1.39 5.13 12.08
C LEU A 381 -2.69 4.51 11.57
N MET A 382 -3.33 5.18 10.61
CA MET A 382 -4.37 4.60 9.77
C MET A 382 -4.01 4.80 8.29
N LEU A 383 -4.63 4.03 7.40
CA LEU A 383 -4.49 4.18 5.96
C LEU A 383 -5.86 4.18 5.31
N GLU A 384 -6.01 4.92 4.22
CA GLU A 384 -7.20 4.85 3.38
C GLU A 384 -7.33 3.41 2.83
N GLU A 385 -8.54 2.85 2.94
CA GLU A 385 -8.95 1.56 2.39
C GLU A 385 -10.20 1.81 1.56
N GLY A 386 -10.39 1.09 0.45
CA GLY A 386 -11.65 1.26 -0.28
C GLY A 386 -11.88 2.67 -0.76
N VAL A 387 -13.17 2.97 -0.87
CA VAL A 387 -13.65 4.28 -1.24
C VAL A 387 -14.06 4.99 0.02
N GLY A 388 -13.07 5.66 0.58
CA GLY A 388 -13.25 6.48 1.76
C GLY A 388 -13.34 5.69 3.06
N ASP A 389 -13.06 4.39 3.09
CA ASP A 389 -12.84 3.70 4.36
C ASP A 389 -11.46 4.08 4.91
N THR A 390 -11.29 3.98 6.23
CA THR A 390 -10.03 4.24 6.91
C THR A 390 -9.72 3.14 7.90
N THR A 391 -8.50 2.61 7.84
CA THR A 391 -8.15 1.38 8.52
C THR A 391 -6.93 1.55 9.37
N PHE A 392 -7.03 1.18 10.63
CA PHE A 392 -5.89 1.19 11.54
C PHE A 392 -4.78 0.29 11.02
N LEU A 393 -3.54 0.76 11.10
CA LEU A 393 -2.38 -0.04 10.72
C LEU A 393 -2.30 -1.33 11.53
N HIS A 394 -2.68 -1.28 12.81
CA HIS A 394 -2.86 -2.45 13.68
C HIS A 394 -4.03 -2.20 14.64
N LYS A 395 -4.78 -3.25 14.99
CA LYS A 395 -5.94 -3.12 15.89
C LYS A 395 -5.59 -2.47 17.23
N SER A 396 -4.40 -2.76 17.74
CA SER A 396 -3.95 -2.27 19.05
C SER A 396 -3.60 -0.79 19.07
N ILE A 397 -3.54 -0.11 17.92
CA ILE A 397 -3.47 1.36 17.88
C ILE A 397 -4.78 1.92 18.46
N ALA A 398 -5.93 1.47 17.95
CA ALA A 398 -7.23 1.90 18.44
C ALA A 398 -7.43 1.54 19.93
N GLU A 399 -7.10 0.29 20.30
CA GLU A 399 -7.22 -0.21 21.67
C GLU A 399 -6.39 0.63 22.67
N TYR A 400 -5.12 0.90 22.32
CA TYR A 400 -4.23 1.70 23.17
C TYR A 400 -4.73 3.14 23.33
N HIS A 401 -5.02 3.82 22.23
CA HIS A 401 -5.41 5.23 22.27
C HIS A 401 -6.79 5.44 22.93
N ALA A 402 -7.70 4.47 22.81
CA ALA A 402 -8.94 4.46 23.57
C ALA A 402 -8.71 4.29 25.09
N ALA A 403 -7.79 3.42 25.49
CA ALA A 403 -7.42 3.26 26.90
C ALA A 403 -6.72 4.52 27.45
N ALA A 404 -5.87 5.16 26.64
CA ALA A 404 -5.23 6.43 26.97
C ALA A 404 -6.26 7.55 27.19
N PHE A 405 -7.31 7.62 26.35
CA PHE A 405 -8.43 8.53 26.56
C PHE A 405 -9.11 8.32 27.91
N VAL A 406 -9.46 7.07 28.26
CA VAL A 406 -10.09 6.75 29.56
C VAL A 406 -9.17 7.15 30.72
N LYS A 407 -7.87 6.86 30.62
CA LYS A 407 -6.86 7.24 31.63
C LYS A 407 -6.73 8.75 31.81
N GLY A 408 -6.87 9.51 30.73
CA GLY A 408 -6.76 10.98 30.73
C GLY A 408 -8.07 11.71 31.02
N SER A 409 -9.18 11.00 31.19
CA SER A 409 -10.51 11.56 31.44
C SER A 409 -10.69 11.97 32.91
N ASP A 410 -11.70 12.80 33.19
CA ASP A 410 -12.01 13.19 34.57
C ASP A 410 -12.56 12.03 35.42
N ASP A 411 -12.51 12.19 36.75
CA ASP A 411 -12.95 11.17 37.70
C ASP A 411 -14.43 10.77 37.50
N ALA A 412 -15.28 11.70 37.06
CA ALA A 412 -16.69 11.44 36.84
C ALA A 412 -16.93 10.55 35.62
N PHE A 413 -16.21 10.79 34.52
CA PHE A 413 -16.22 9.94 33.34
C PHE A 413 -15.60 8.57 33.66
N ALA A 414 -14.40 8.55 34.25
CA ALA A 414 -13.71 7.31 34.59
C ALA A 414 -14.57 6.43 35.51
N SER A 415 -15.21 7.00 36.54
CA SER A 415 -16.10 6.27 37.44
C SER A 415 -17.28 5.63 36.70
N ARG A 416 -17.91 6.35 35.76
CA ARG A 416 -19.01 5.79 34.93
C ARG A 416 -18.51 4.68 34.02
N PHE A 417 -17.38 4.89 33.35
CA PHE A 417 -16.78 3.89 32.47
C PHE A 417 -16.47 2.60 33.23
N TYR A 418 -15.74 2.68 34.35
CA TYR A 418 -15.37 1.50 35.13
C TYR A 418 -16.57 0.81 35.78
N ALA A 419 -17.61 1.56 36.18
CA ALA A 419 -18.85 0.98 36.67
C ALA A 419 -19.59 0.17 35.60
N GLU A 420 -19.58 0.62 34.34
CA GLU A 420 -20.17 -0.13 33.23
C GLU A 420 -19.31 -1.32 32.81
N ALA A 421 -17.99 -1.10 32.67
CA ALA A 421 -17.00 -2.12 32.38
C ALA A 421 -17.08 -3.30 33.37
N ALA A 422 -17.24 -3.01 34.66
CA ALA A 422 -17.39 -4.00 35.72
C ALA A 422 -18.65 -4.87 35.58
N LYS A 423 -19.66 -4.49 34.78
CA LYS A 423 -20.82 -5.36 34.52
C LYS A 423 -20.51 -6.48 33.53
N SER A 424 -19.48 -6.32 32.71
CA SER A 424 -19.14 -7.24 31.61
C SER A 424 -17.78 -7.90 31.77
N TRP A 425 -17.10 -7.72 32.91
CA TRP A 425 -15.74 -8.21 33.15
C TRP A 425 -15.57 -9.72 32.92
N ALA A 426 -16.62 -10.51 33.17
CA ALA A 426 -16.62 -11.96 33.00
C ALA A 426 -16.45 -12.41 31.53
N HIS A 427 -16.63 -11.50 30.57
CA HIS A 427 -16.45 -11.74 29.14
C HIS A 427 -15.16 -11.14 28.58
N TRP A 428 -14.35 -10.49 29.42
CA TRP A 428 -13.10 -9.87 28.98
C TRP A 428 -12.05 -10.95 28.73
N GLN A 429 -11.43 -10.89 27.56
CA GLN A 429 -10.26 -11.70 27.22
C GLN A 429 -9.06 -10.77 27.04
N GLU A 430 -7.89 -11.21 27.49
CA GLU A 430 -6.66 -10.46 27.26
C GLU A 430 -6.41 -10.37 25.74
N PRO A 431 -6.17 -9.18 25.16
CA PRO A 431 -5.93 -9.06 23.73
C PRO A 431 -4.65 -9.81 23.34
N GLY A 432 -4.79 -10.85 22.51
CA GLY A 432 -3.65 -11.54 21.89
C GLY A 432 -3.26 -12.91 22.46
N LEU A 433 -4.20 -13.62 23.10
CA LEU A 433 -4.14 -15.08 23.26
C LEU A 433 -4.98 -15.79 22.20
#